data_AF-A0A7Y6MWJ3-F1
#
_entry.id   AF-A0A7Y6MWJ3-F1
#
_cell.length_a   1.000
_cell.length_b   1.000
_cell.length_c   1.000
_cell.angle_alpha   90.00
_cell.angle_beta   90.00
_cell.angle_gamma   90.00
#
_symmetry.space_group_name_H-M   'P 1'
#
loop_
_entity.id
_entity.type
_entity.pdbx_description
1 polymer ?
#
loop_
_entity_poly.entity_id
_entity_poly.type
_entity_poly.pdbx_seq_one_letter_code
_entity_poly.pdbx_strand_id
1 'polypeptide(L)'
;MSKSGTLWDNLILNQGKLLKFFLDKVGEAQDMNELKQIVIKAIESGVRFNFPHQGKLYGKAYESKYSFTDYVIKKIKDISESKKDPKVASDIVCELVSRGAVLYNIDSTFVIDTLESEFKDHKTKMKEAYEDYVNCTLQFMEVAKSATSGKIKNAKLDNSTPYLEYSEDSTINVAKITDGARDLGLTQGEAGYGRDVIKIGKSEVEIITENDIRNYTDLANGSDIVLTFFTSQGKLEVRLYPDEQDQNLIRVEGNKEMLKKLEDCGEEVGKNCRLGRLSVKEAIERKCFTRSGGLVRSEAMSPSKKVLEKAEAAMEGVKPGDIVNSALGNTSSIEVVKLKSEENAQNPTLISV
;
A
#
# COMPACT_ATOMS: atom_id res chain seq x y z
N MET A 1 18.97 3.60 18.82
CA MET A 1 18.79 4.84 18.02
C MET A 1 17.30 5.05 17.82
N SER A 2 16.73 6.07 18.46
CA SER A 2 15.33 6.43 18.28
C SER A 2 15.12 6.96 16.85
N LYS A 3 14.52 6.16 15.98
CA LYS A 3 13.91 6.72 14.78
C LYS A 3 12.62 7.41 15.21
N SER A 4 12.76 8.69 15.57
CA SER A 4 11.68 9.67 15.47
C SER A 4 11.33 9.85 13.98
N GLY A 5 10.72 8.84 13.38
CA GLY A 5 10.25 8.88 12.00
C GLY A 5 8.74 8.74 11.98
N THR A 6 8.09 9.44 11.06
CA THR A 6 6.68 9.20 10.74
C THR A 6 6.51 7.75 10.25
N LEU A 7 5.32 7.16 10.39
CA LEU A 7 5.03 5.83 9.81
C LEU A 7 5.08 5.87 8.29
N TRP A 8 4.84 7.04 7.67
CA TRP A 8 5.03 7.25 6.23
C TRP A 8 6.48 7.08 5.76
N ASP A 9 7.46 7.61 6.50
CA ASP A 9 8.87 7.61 6.09
C ASP A 9 9.58 6.27 6.37
N ASN A 10 8.86 5.31 6.96
CA ASN A 10 9.37 3.98 7.24
C ASN A 10 8.71 2.94 6.33
N LEU A 11 9.50 1.97 5.84
CA LEU A 11 8.96 0.70 5.39
C LEU A 11 8.83 -0.21 6.59
N ILE A 12 7.67 -0.84 6.73
CA ILE A 12 7.57 -2.03 7.59
C ILE A 12 8.50 -3.13 7.05
N LEU A 13 8.97 -4.01 7.93
CA LEU A 13 9.96 -5.05 7.61
C LEU A 13 9.63 -5.81 6.31
N ASN A 14 8.34 -6.09 6.08
CA ASN A 14 7.89 -6.85 4.92
C ASN A 14 7.87 -6.02 3.63
N GLN A 15 7.49 -4.73 3.68
CA GLN A 15 7.61 -3.86 2.51
C GLN A 15 9.08 -3.63 2.13
N GLY A 16 9.99 -3.56 3.11
CA GLY A 16 11.43 -3.51 2.85
C GLY A 16 11.95 -4.76 2.14
N LYS A 17 11.50 -5.95 2.56
CA LYS A 17 11.82 -7.22 1.88
C LYS A 17 11.21 -7.30 0.48
N LEU A 18 9.96 -6.88 0.33
CA LEU A 18 9.24 -6.87 -0.94
C LEU A 18 9.91 -5.94 -1.96
N LEU A 19 10.23 -4.71 -1.55
CA LEU A 19 10.97 -3.76 -2.38
C LEU A 19 12.32 -4.35 -2.80
N LYS A 20 13.07 -4.95 -1.86
CA LYS A 20 14.34 -5.60 -2.17
C LYS A 20 14.17 -6.74 -3.18
N PHE A 21 13.20 -7.63 -2.95
CA PHE A 21 12.90 -8.74 -3.85
C PHE A 21 12.65 -8.26 -5.28
N PHE A 22 11.81 -7.23 -5.47
CA PHE A 22 11.53 -6.71 -6.79
C PHE A 22 12.71 -5.95 -7.40
N LEU A 23 13.52 -5.25 -6.60
CA LEU A 23 14.79 -4.67 -7.09
C LEU A 23 15.73 -5.76 -7.61
N ASP A 24 15.91 -6.85 -6.85
CA ASP A 24 16.73 -7.99 -7.27
C ASP A 24 16.19 -8.60 -8.58
N LYS A 25 14.87 -8.79 -8.70
CA LYS A 25 14.23 -9.30 -9.93
C LYS A 25 14.39 -8.38 -11.14
N VAL A 26 14.24 -7.07 -10.96
CA VAL A 26 14.53 -6.10 -12.03
C VAL A 26 15.98 -6.22 -12.48
N GLY A 27 16.92 -6.44 -11.55
CA GLY A 27 18.32 -6.68 -11.87
C GLY A 27 18.56 -7.91 -12.74
N GLU A 28 17.78 -8.98 -12.51
CA GLU A 28 17.87 -10.26 -13.22
C GLU A 28 17.25 -10.25 -14.63
N ALA A 29 16.32 -9.33 -14.93
CA ALA A 29 15.57 -9.34 -16.19
C ALA A 29 16.47 -9.34 -17.44
N GLN A 30 16.17 -10.19 -18.43
CA GLN A 30 17.00 -10.36 -19.62
C GLN A 30 16.45 -9.63 -20.87
N ASP A 31 15.16 -9.32 -20.87
CA ASP A 31 14.47 -8.62 -21.95
C ASP A 31 13.31 -7.75 -21.44
N MET A 32 12.70 -6.98 -22.35
CA MET A 32 11.64 -6.05 -22.00
C MET A 32 10.33 -6.70 -21.56
N ASN A 33 10.00 -7.90 -22.07
CA ASN A 33 8.77 -8.58 -21.68
C ASN A 33 8.89 -9.13 -20.25
N GLU A 34 10.04 -9.71 -19.91
CA GLU A 34 10.33 -10.13 -18.54
C GLU A 34 10.29 -8.93 -17.59
N LEU A 35 10.93 -7.82 -17.95
CA LEU A 35 10.90 -6.59 -17.15
C LEU A 35 9.45 -6.08 -16.96
N LYS A 36 8.62 -6.10 -18.00
CA LYS A 36 7.21 -5.70 -17.92
C LYS A 36 6.43 -6.57 -16.93
N GLN A 37 6.62 -7.89 -16.96
CA GLN A 37 5.95 -8.80 -16.03
C GLN A 37 6.38 -8.57 -14.58
N ILE A 38 7.67 -8.31 -14.35
CA ILE A 38 8.19 -7.98 -13.01
C ILE A 38 7.55 -6.68 -12.51
N VAL A 39 7.45 -5.65 -13.36
CA VAL A 39 6.87 -4.36 -13.00
C VAL A 39 5.38 -4.49 -12.68
N ILE A 40 4.60 -5.20 -13.50
CA ILE A 40 3.17 -5.46 -13.24
C ILE A 40 2.99 -6.13 -11.86
N LYS A 41 3.76 -7.16 -11.55
CA LYS A 41 3.68 -7.83 -10.24
C LYS A 41 4.13 -6.94 -9.09
N ALA A 42 5.11 -6.05 -9.31
CA ALA A 42 5.52 -5.08 -8.31
C ALA A 42 4.39 -4.08 -7.99
N ILE A 43 3.67 -3.62 -9.02
CA ILE A 43 2.49 -2.77 -8.88
C ILE A 43 1.41 -3.50 -8.06
N GLU A 44 1.02 -4.70 -8.49
CA GLU A 44 -0.01 -5.53 -7.85
C GLU A 44 0.35 -5.88 -6.40
N SER A 45 1.63 -6.06 -6.09
CA SER A 45 2.10 -6.37 -4.74
C SER A 45 2.16 -5.14 -3.82
N GLY A 46 1.87 -3.94 -4.33
CA GLY A 46 1.89 -2.71 -3.54
C GLY A 46 3.30 -2.24 -3.18
N VAL A 47 4.28 -2.46 -4.05
CA VAL A 47 5.63 -1.89 -3.88
C VAL A 47 5.53 -0.36 -3.86
N ARG A 48 6.19 0.26 -2.89
CA ARG A 48 6.28 1.71 -2.76
C ARG A 48 7.36 2.25 -3.70
N PHE A 49 6.95 2.76 -4.85
CA PHE A 49 7.89 3.19 -5.89
C PHE A 49 8.77 4.32 -5.42
N ASN A 50 8.17 5.25 -4.68
CA ASN A 50 8.80 6.49 -4.25
C ASN A 50 9.59 6.34 -2.95
N PHE A 51 9.71 5.13 -2.39
CA PHE A 51 10.54 4.93 -1.22
C PHE A 51 12.02 5.12 -1.55
N PRO A 52 12.75 6.03 -0.88
CA PRO A 52 14.12 6.37 -1.24
C PRO A 52 15.09 5.26 -0.82
N HIS A 53 15.66 4.56 -1.79
CA HIS A 53 16.78 3.65 -1.55
C HIS A 53 18.09 4.43 -1.54
N GLN A 54 18.95 4.21 -0.54
CA GLN A 54 20.23 4.91 -0.42
C GLN A 54 21.28 4.28 -1.35
N GLY A 55 21.98 5.10 -2.12
CA GLY A 55 23.06 4.63 -2.99
C GLY A 55 23.23 5.45 -4.25
N LYS A 56 24.19 5.00 -5.07
CA LYS A 56 24.51 5.55 -6.38
C LYS A 56 24.06 4.57 -7.45
N LEU A 57 23.13 5.01 -8.28
CA LEU A 57 22.53 4.18 -9.31
C LEU A 57 23.35 4.16 -10.60
N TYR A 58 23.85 5.32 -11.04
CA TYR A 58 24.73 5.47 -12.20
C TYR A 58 26.18 5.80 -11.81
N GLY A 59 26.51 5.68 -10.52
CA GLY A 59 27.87 5.85 -10.00
C GLY A 59 28.32 7.31 -9.91
N LYS A 60 27.40 8.28 -10.05
CA LYS A 60 27.71 9.71 -10.01
C LYS A 60 27.92 10.20 -8.58
N ALA A 61 28.78 11.22 -8.42
CA ALA A 61 29.14 11.74 -7.10
C ALA A 61 27.97 12.44 -6.39
N TYR A 62 27.05 13.04 -7.14
CA TYR A 62 25.88 13.77 -6.62
C TYR A 62 24.69 12.86 -6.28
N GLU A 63 24.76 11.57 -6.64
CA GLU A 63 23.72 10.61 -6.30
C GLU A 63 23.86 10.16 -4.84
N SER A 64 22.76 10.24 -4.11
CA SER A 64 22.66 9.74 -2.73
C SER A 64 21.49 8.77 -2.56
N LYS A 65 20.51 8.81 -3.47
CA LYS A 65 19.32 7.96 -3.43
C LYS A 65 18.76 7.69 -4.81
N TYR A 66 17.97 6.63 -4.92
CA TYR A 66 17.19 6.28 -6.11
C TYR A 66 15.86 5.64 -5.71
N SER A 67 14.86 5.71 -6.60
CA SER A 67 13.55 5.09 -6.44
C SER A 67 13.49 3.72 -7.12
N PHE A 68 12.44 2.93 -6.87
CA PHE A 68 12.22 1.70 -7.64
C PHE A 68 12.13 1.99 -9.15
N THR A 69 11.43 3.08 -9.50
CA THR A 69 11.26 3.55 -10.87
C THR A 69 12.59 3.92 -11.52
N ASP A 70 13.48 4.62 -10.80
CA ASP A 70 14.82 4.91 -11.30
C ASP A 70 15.58 3.61 -11.66
N TYR A 71 15.47 2.59 -10.81
CA TYR A 71 16.14 1.30 -11.05
C TYR A 71 15.56 0.55 -12.26
N VAL A 72 14.25 0.57 -12.44
CA VAL A 72 13.58 0.03 -13.65
C VAL A 72 14.03 0.77 -14.90
N ILE A 73 14.09 2.10 -14.88
CA ILE A 73 14.53 2.91 -16.03
C ILE A 73 16.00 2.64 -16.36
N LYS A 74 16.87 2.50 -15.34
CA LYS A 74 18.24 2.06 -15.57
C LYS A 74 18.26 0.68 -16.25
N LYS A 75 17.42 -0.25 -15.80
CA LYS A 75 17.34 -1.57 -16.42
C LYS A 75 16.89 -1.52 -17.88
N ILE A 76 15.95 -0.63 -18.22
CA ILE A 76 15.53 -0.37 -19.61
C ILE A 76 16.73 0.03 -20.47
N LYS A 77 17.61 0.89 -19.95
CA LYS A 77 18.84 1.31 -20.62
C LYS A 77 19.87 0.17 -20.77
N ASP A 78 19.97 -0.69 -19.77
CA ASP A 78 20.99 -1.75 -19.72
C ASP A 78 20.63 -2.99 -20.56
N ILE A 79 19.35 -3.21 -20.88
CA ILE A 79 18.93 -4.31 -21.76
C ILE A 79 19.44 -4.04 -23.18
N SER A 80 20.08 -5.06 -23.78
CA SER A 80 20.66 -4.96 -25.12
C SER A 80 19.64 -4.51 -26.17
N GLU A 81 20.06 -3.68 -27.13
CA GLU A 81 19.20 -3.17 -28.21
C GLU A 81 18.41 -4.26 -28.95
N SER A 82 19.00 -5.43 -29.20
CA SER A 82 18.31 -6.57 -29.84
C SER A 82 17.12 -7.14 -29.06
N LYS A 83 17.04 -6.86 -27.75
CA LYS A 83 15.99 -7.32 -26.84
C LYS A 83 15.17 -6.14 -26.28
N LYS A 84 15.45 -4.92 -26.75
CA LYS A 84 14.78 -3.70 -26.36
C LYS A 84 13.67 -3.42 -27.37
N ASP A 85 12.43 -3.52 -26.91
CA ASP A 85 11.28 -3.01 -27.65
C ASP A 85 10.89 -1.64 -27.07
N PRO A 86 11.10 -0.53 -27.81
CA PRO A 86 10.76 0.81 -27.34
C PRO A 86 9.29 1.00 -26.96
N LYS A 87 8.37 0.25 -27.60
CA LYS A 87 6.94 0.30 -27.25
C LYS A 87 6.71 -0.34 -25.89
N VAL A 88 7.32 -1.50 -25.62
CA VAL A 88 7.21 -2.18 -24.32
C VAL A 88 7.87 -1.37 -23.21
N ALA A 89 9.04 -0.79 -23.48
CA ALA A 89 9.70 0.12 -22.55
C ALA A 89 8.83 1.35 -22.22
N SER A 90 8.20 1.94 -23.24
CA SER A 90 7.24 3.04 -23.07
C SER A 90 6.06 2.61 -22.19
N ASP A 91 5.45 1.45 -22.45
CA ASP A 91 4.37 0.92 -21.61
C ASP A 91 4.78 0.75 -20.14
N ILE A 92 5.99 0.23 -19.88
CA ILE A 92 6.52 0.07 -18.52
C ILE A 92 6.61 1.42 -17.79
N VAL A 93 7.20 2.43 -18.43
CA VAL A 93 7.36 3.76 -17.83
C VAL A 93 5.99 4.41 -17.61
N CYS A 94 5.10 4.34 -18.59
CA CYS A 94 3.75 4.91 -18.48
C CYS A 94 2.94 4.25 -17.36
N GLU A 95 3.03 2.92 -17.17
CA GLU A 95 2.36 2.23 -16.08
C GLU A 95 2.86 2.67 -14.70
N LEU A 96 4.17 2.91 -14.54
CA LEU A 96 4.71 3.44 -13.29
C LEU A 96 4.22 4.87 -13.04
N VAL A 97 4.17 5.70 -14.09
CA VAL A 97 3.72 7.10 -14.01
C VAL A 97 2.23 7.19 -13.69
N SER A 98 1.39 6.34 -14.25
CA SER A 98 -0.06 6.29 -13.94
C SER A 98 -0.36 5.91 -12.49
N ARG A 99 0.65 5.42 -11.77
CA ARG A 99 0.62 5.08 -10.34
C ARG A 99 1.40 6.07 -9.46
N GLY A 100 1.78 7.22 -10.00
CA GLY A 100 2.41 8.31 -9.25
C GLY A 100 3.90 8.12 -9.00
N ALA A 101 4.61 7.38 -9.84
CA ALA A 101 6.06 7.23 -9.73
C ALA A 101 6.81 8.56 -9.85
N VAL A 102 7.85 8.72 -9.03
CA VAL A 102 8.75 9.87 -8.99
C VAL A 102 10.19 9.40 -9.21
N LEU A 103 10.95 10.23 -9.92
CA LEU A 103 12.38 10.03 -10.17
C LEU A 103 13.20 10.82 -9.15
N TYR A 104 14.25 10.20 -8.63
CA TYR A 104 15.27 10.89 -7.85
C TYR A 104 16.55 11.15 -8.64
N ASN A 105 16.66 10.59 -9.84
CA ASN A 105 17.86 10.68 -10.65
C ASN A 105 17.61 11.33 -12.02
N ILE A 106 18.41 12.35 -12.35
CA ILE A 106 18.34 13.05 -13.64
C ILE A 106 18.75 12.17 -14.82
N ASP A 107 19.65 11.21 -14.60
CA ASP A 107 20.07 10.27 -15.65
C ASP A 107 18.90 9.37 -16.09
N SER A 108 17.91 9.12 -15.21
CA SER A 108 16.66 8.45 -15.57
C SER A 108 15.83 9.31 -16.54
N THR A 109 15.82 10.63 -16.38
CA THR A 109 15.13 11.55 -17.31
C THR A 109 15.71 11.47 -18.71
N PHE A 110 17.04 11.39 -18.86
CA PHE A 110 17.66 11.24 -20.18
C PHE A 110 17.28 9.92 -20.88
N VAL A 111 17.05 8.85 -20.14
CA VAL A 111 16.57 7.58 -20.71
C VAL A 111 15.14 7.75 -21.24
N ILE A 112 14.28 8.47 -20.52
CA ILE A 112 12.91 8.79 -20.97
C ILE A 112 12.95 9.67 -22.23
N ASP A 113 13.79 10.70 -22.26
CA ASP A 113 13.95 11.57 -23.45
C ASP A 113 14.42 10.79 -24.68
N THR A 114 15.31 9.81 -24.46
CA THR A 114 15.76 8.90 -25.52
C THR A 114 14.59 8.05 -26.02
N LEU A 115 13.75 7.55 -25.11
CA LEU A 115 12.56 6.77 -25.43
C LEU A 115 11.53 7.58 -26.24
N GLU A 116 11.35 8.88 -25.96
CA GLU A 116 10.51 9.77 -26.77
C GLU A 116 10.99 9.84 -28.23
N SER A 117 12.30 9.74 -28.45
CA SER A 117 12.90 9.75 -29.79
C SER A 117 12.77 8.41 -30.51
N GLU A 118 12.84 7.30 -29.76
CA GLU A 118 12.74 5.92 -30.27
C GLU A 118 11.28 5.50 -30.54
N PHE A 119 10.32 6.02 -29.78
CA PHE A 119 8.90 5.71 -29.91
C PHE A 119 8.05 6.98 -29.85
N LYS A 120 7.63 7.44 -31.03
CA LYS A 120 6.94 8.74 -31.22
C LYS A 120 5.69 8.93 -30.34
N ASP A 121 4.96 7.85 -30.04
CA ASP A 121 3.73 7.93 -29.25
C ASP A 121 4.01 8.00 -27.73
N HIS A 122 5.26 7.79 -27.28
CA HIS A 122 5.62 7.80 -25.85
C HIS A 122 5.18 9.08 -25.16
N LYS A 123 5.41 10.24 -25.80
CA LYS A 123 5.04 11.53 -25.24
C LYS A 123 3.54 11.69 -25.00
N THR A 124 2.71 11.15 -25.90
CA THR A 124 1.25 11.17 -25.73
C THR A 124 0.85 10.23 -24.60
N LYS A 125 1.38 9.00 -24.59
CA LYS A 125 1.11 8.02 -23.53
C LYS A 125 1.54 8.51 -22.14
N MET A 126 2.65 9.23 -22.04
CA MET A 126 3.12 9.82 -20.78
C MET A 126 2.15 10.86 -20.23
N LYS A 127 1.53 11.66 -21.12
CA LYS A 127 0.48 12.61 -20.71
C LYS A 127 -0.77 11.88 -20.22
N GLU A 128 -1.23 10.88 -20.97
CA GLU A 128 -2.38 10.04 -20.59
C GLU A 128 -2.14 9.36 -19.23
N ALA A 129 -0.98 8.73 -19.05
CA ALA A 129 -0.60 8.11 -17.78
C ALA A 129 -0.59 9.13 -16.63
N TYR A 130 -0.03 10.32 -16.83
CA TYR A 130 -0.03 11.35 -15.79
C TYR A 130 -1.46 11.85 -15.49
N GLU A 131 -2.30 12.02 -16.51
CA GLU A 131 -3.71 12.37 -16.35
C GLU A 131 -4.48 11.30 -15.57
N ASP A 132 -4.24 10.01 -15.86
CA ASP A 132 -4.83 8.89 -15.11
C ASP A 132 -4.46 8.96 -13.62
N TYR A 133 -3.17 9.19 -13.31
CA TYR A 133 -2.72 9.37 -11.93
C TYR A 133 -3.41 10.55 -11.24
N VAL A 134 -3.49 11.71 -11.91
CA VAL A 134 -4.15 12.91 -11.37
C VAL A 134 -5.63 12.65 -11.12
N ASN A 135 -6.33 12.04 -12.09
CA ASN A 135 -7.75 11.72 -11.99
C ASN A 135 -8.04 10.74 -10.84
N CYS A 136 -7.26 9.66 -10.75
CA CYS A 136 -7.36 8.69 -9.67
C CYS A 136 -7.12 9.34 -8.30
N THR A 137 -6.09 10.19 -8.20
CA THR A 137 -5.78 10.94 -6.97
C THR A 137 -6.93 11.87 -6.59
N LEU A 138 -7.52 12.61 -7.54
CA LEU A 138 -8.65 13.50 -7.28
C LEU A 138 -9.88 12.72 -6.77
N GLN A 139 -10.19 11.58 -7.39
CA GLN A 139 -11.28 10.71 -6.94
C GLN A 139 -11.04 10.18 -5.53
N PHE A 140 -9.83 9.73 -5.22
CA PHE A 140 -9.47 9.27 -3.87
C PHE A 140 -9.55 10.41 -2.84
N MET A 141 -9.17 11.63 -3.23
CA MET A 141 -9.31 12.80 -2.36
C MET A 141 -10.77 13.14 -2.03
N GLU A 142 -11.70 12.95 -2.96
CA GLU A 142 -13.14 13.11 -2.67
C GLU A 142 -13.65 12.05 -1.69
N VAL A 143 -13.20 10.80 -1.82
CA VAL A 143 -13.44 9.75 -0.82
C VAL A 143 -12.93 10.20 0.56
N ALA A 144 -11.66 10.59 0.64
CA ALA A 144 -11.01 10.99 1.89
C ALA A 144 -11.69 12.19 2.56
N LYS A 145 -12.16 13.18 1.79
CA LYS A 145 -12.92 14.35 2.30
C LYS A 145 -14.26 13.92 2.87
N SER A 146 -14.96 13.06 2.14
CA SER A 146 -16.28 12.58 2.54
C SER A 146 -16.26 11.58 3.71
N ALA A 147 -15.07 11.14 4.13
CA ALA A 147 -14.85 10.22 5.24
C ALA A 147 -14.59 10.92 6.58
N THR A 148 -14.48 12.26 6.62
CA THR A 148 -14.14 12.97 7.84
C THR A 148 -15.12 14.10 8.18
N SER A 149 -15.18 14.46 9.47
CA SER A 149 -15.80 15.71 9.92
C SER A 149 -14.86 16.93 9.83
N GLY A 150 -13.54 16.71 9.71
CA GLY A 150 -12.53 17.76 9.75
C GLY A 150 -11.92 18.10 8.38
N LYS A 151 -10.75 18.74 8.40
CA LYS A 151 -10.05 19.18 7.18
C LYS A 151 -8.87 18.27 6.88
N ILE A 152 -8.70 17.90 5.61
CA ILE A 152 -7.46 17.30 5.13
C ILE A 152 -6.40 18.40 5.00
N LYS A 153 -5.28 18.23 5.70
CA LYS A 153 -4.10 19.11 5.67
C LYS A 153 -3.07 18.67 4.64
N ASN A 154 -2.92 17.36 4.43
CA ASN A 154 -1.95 16.79 3.51
C ASN A 154 -2.43 15.44 3.01
N ALA A 155 -2.07 15.10 1.77
CA ALA A 155 -2.34 13.80 1.20
C ALA A 155 -1.20 13.40 0.27
N LYS A 156 -0.81 12.11 0.32
CA LYS A 156 0.19 11.52 -0.57
C LYS A 156 -0.31 10.17 -1.03
N LEU A 157 0.03 9.79 -2.25
CA LEU A 157 -0.24 8.47 -2.80
C LEU A 157 1.05 7.96 -3.44
N ASP A 158 1.45 6.74 -3.10
CA ASP A 158 2.64 6.07 -3.62
C ASP A 158 2.24 4.65 -4.00
N ASN A 159 2.02 4.43 -5.30
CA ASN A 159 1.36 3.24 -5.83
C ASN A 159 0.01 2.98 -5.13
N SER A 160 -0.05 1.95 -4.27
CA SER A 160 -1.24 1.55 -3.51
C SER A 160 -1.30 2.09 -2.08
N THR A 161 -0.27 2.83 -1.63
CA THR A 161 -0.15 3.28 -0.23
C THR A 161 -0.55 4.74 -0.09
N PRO A 162 -1.74 5.05 0.43
CA PRO A 162 -2.11 6.42 0.77
C PRO A 162 -1.55 6.86 2.13
N TYR A 163 -1.26 8.15 2.23
CA TYR A 163 -1.06 8.88 3.48
C TYR A 163 -2.02 10.05 3.53
N LEU A 164 -2.79 10.16 4.61
CA LEU A 164 -3.78 11.21 4.81
C LEU A 164 -3.55 11.88 6.15
N GLU A 165 -3.39 13.21 6.14
CA GLU A 165 -3.23 14.02 7.35
C GLU A 165 -4.44 14.93 7.53
N TYR A 166 -5.06 14.84 8.70
CA TYR A 166 -6.27 15.54 9.06
C TYR A 166 -6.04 16.54 10.20
N SER A 167 -6.95 17.50 10.35
CA SER A 167 -6.97 18.40 11.52
C SER A 167 -7.23 17.62 12.82
N GLU A 168 -6.76 18.16 13.95
CA GLU A 168 -6.78 17.47 15.25
C GLU A 168 -8.19 17.19 15.77
N ASP A 169 -9.16 18.03 15.39
CA ASP A 169 -10.59 17.88 15.70
C ASP A 169 -11.34 16.89 14.78
N SER A 170 -10.62 16.15 13.95
CA SER A 170 -11.24 15.26 12.96
C SER A 170 -11.68 13.94 13.58
N THR A 171 -12.90 13.52 13.23
CA THR A 171 -13.33 12.13 13.30
C THR A 171 -13.31 11.54 11.89
N ILE A 172 -12.80 10.32 11.74
CA ILE A 172 -12.55 9.71 10.42
C ILE A 172 -13.21 8.33 10.34
N ASN A 173 -14.01 8.12 9.31
CA ASN A 173 -14.51 6.80 8.92
C ASN A 173 -13.48 6.06 8.06
N VAL A 174 -12.70 5.19 8.70
CA VAL A 174 -11.63 4.47 8.01
C VAL A 174 -12.12 3.41 7.04
N ALA A 175 -13.26 2.79 7.31
CA ALA A 175 -13.86 1.85 6.37
C ALA A 175 -14.10 2.52 5.01
N LYS A 176 -14.64 3.75 5.02
CA LYS A 176 -14.87 4.53 3.79
C LYS A 176 -13.59 4.83 3.02
N ILE A 177 -12.48 5.07 3.71
CA ILE A 177 -11.16 5.30 3.08
C ILE A 177 -10.67 4.02 2.42
N THR A 178 -10.63 2.91 3.18
CA THR A 178 -10.11 1.63 2.68
C THR A 178 -10.97 1.05 1.57
N ASP A 179 -12.29 1.21 1.68
CA ASP A 179 -13.24 0.75 0.67
C ASP A 179 -13.13 1.59 -0.61
N GLY A 180 -13.05 2.92 -0.48
CA GLY A 180 -12.86 3.78 -1.66
C GLY A 180 -11.51 3.59 -2.34
N ALA A 181 -10.43 3.28 -1.60
CA ALA A 181 -9.15 2.90 -2.20
C ALA A 181 -9.27 1.62 -3.03
N ARG A 182 -10.00 0.62 -2.53
CA ARG A 182 -10.29 -0.64 -3.23
C ARG A 182 -11.12 -0.41 -4.48
N ASP A 183 -12.19 0.39 -4.38
CA ASP A 183 -13.10 0.66 -5.49
C ASP A 183 -12.41 1.43 -6.63
N LEU A 184 -11.37 2.20 -6.32
CA LEU A 184 -10.51 2.89 -7.29
C LEU A 184 -9.37 2.01 -7.84
N GLY A 185 -9.28 0.76 -7.41
CA GLY A 185 -8.22 -0.15 -7.82
C GLY A 185 -6.83 0.30 -7.35
N LEU A 186 -6.74 1.02 -6.23
CA LEU A 186 -5.46 1.33 -5.58
C LEU A 186 -4.95 0.11 -4.80
N THR A 187 -5.84 -0.64 -4.16
CA THR A 187 -5.51 -1.92 -3.53
C THR A 187 -5.85 -3.05 -4.51
N GLN A 188 -4.83 -3.57 -5.21
CA GLN A 188 -4.98 -4.60 -6.25
C GLN A 188 -4.50 -5.99 -5.77
N GLY A 189 -4.93 -7.03 -6.49
CA GLY A 189 -4.54 -8.43 -6.30
C GLY A 189 -5.59 -9.31 -5.60
N GLU A 190 -5.53 -10.63 -5.81
CA GLU A 190 -6.43 -11.65 -5.22
C GLU A 190 -6.51 -11.66 -3.68
N ALA A 191 -5.68 -10.86 -2.99
CA ALA A 191 -5.60 -10.79 -1.52
C ALA A 191 -6.09 -9.46 -0.91
N GLY A 192 -6.45 -8.46 -1.73
CA GLY A 192 -6.95 -7.16 -1.24
C GLY A 192 -6.02 -6.50 -0.22
N TYR A 193 -4.69 -6.58 -0.44
CA TYR A 193 -3.71 -6.03 0.49
C TYR A 193 -3.62 -4.50 0.32
N GLY A 194 -3.95 -3.78 1.38
CA GLY A 194 -3.84 -2.32 1.46
C GLY A 194 -3.03 -1.90 2.67
N ARG A 195 -2.21 -0.86 2.52
CA ARG A 195 -1.54 -0.20 3.64
C ARG A 195 -1.92 1.27 3.63
N ASP A 196 -2.58 1.71 4.68
CA ASP A 196 -3.03 3.08 4.84
C ASP A 196 -2.32 3.70 6.06
N VAL A 197 -1.84 4.93 5.90
CA VAL A 197 -1.31 5.72 7.01
C VAL A 197 -2.19 6.95 7.22
N ILE A 198 -2.77 7.07 8.40
CA ILE A 198 -3.67 8.18 8.74
C ILE A 198 -3.07 8.96 9.90
N LYS A 199 -2.97 10.27 9.75
CA LYS A 199 -2.53 11.20 10.78
C LYS A 199 -3.66 12.13 11.18
N ILE A 200 -3.87 12.28 12.48
CA ILE A 200 -4.87 13.18 13.09
C ILE A 200 -4.12 14.03 14.12
N GLY A 201 -3.99 15.32 13.89
CA GLY A 201 -3.17 16.17 14.77
C GLY A 201 -1.72 15.66 14.86
N LYS A 202 -1.31 15.19 16.05
CA LYS A 202 0.02 14.60 16.30
C LYS A 202 0.04 13.08 16.24
N SER A 203 -1.12 12.43 16.29
CA SER A 203 -1.24 10.96 16.28
C SER A 203 -1.22 10.44 14.86
N GLU A 204 -0.48 9.36 14.62
CA GLU A 204 -0.39 8.69 13.32
C GLU A 204 -0.57 7.18 13.50
N VAL A 205 -1.40 6.57 12.67
CA VAL A 205 -1.79 5.16 12.74
C VAL A 205 -1.56 4.45 11.42
N GLU A 206 -1.07 3.21 11.50
CA GLU A 206 -0.93 2.29 10.37
C GLU A 206 -2.06 1.26 10.38
N ILE A 207 -2.78 1.20 9.27
CA ILE A 207 -3.83 0.21 9.01
C ILE A 207 -3.40 -0.66 7.85
N ILE A 208 -3.45 -1.97 8.04
CA ILE A 208 -3.25 -2.96 6.98
C ILE A 208 -4.60 -3.62 6.72
N THR A 209 -5.10 -3.51 5.50
CA THR A 209 -6.30 -4.20 5.04
C THR A 209 -5.91 -5.47 4.30
N GLU A 210 -6.52 -6.60 4.63
CA GLU A 210 -6.32 -7.87 3.93
C GLU A 210 -7.64 -8.67 3.97
N ASN A 211 -8.12 -9.15 2.82
CA ASN A 211 -9.42 -9.83 2.69
C ASN A 211 -10.57 -9.04 3.38
N ASP A 212 -10.64 -7.72 3.14
CA ASP A 212 -11.60 -6.79 3.73
C ASP A 212 -11.55 -6.64 5.27
N ILE A 213 -10.54 -7.19 5.93
CA ILE A 213 -10.30 -7.03 7.36
C ILE A 213 -9.29 -5.90 7.56
N ARG A 214 -9.71 -4.82 8.24
CA ARG A 214 -8.84 -3.71 8.64
C ARG A 214 -8.11 -4.07 9.92
N ASN A 215 -6.79 -4.09 9.88
CA ASN A 215 -5.96 -4.38 11.03
C ASN A 215 -5.17 -3.14 11.44
N TYR A 216 -5.39 -2.66 12.66
CA TYR A 216 -4.66 -1.55 13.27
C TYR A 216 -3.35 -2.11 13.83
N THR A 217 -2.23 -1.74 13.22
CA THR A 217 -0.97 -2.49 13.40
C THR A 217 0.17 -1.72 14.04
N ASP A 218 0.19 -0.39 13.88
CA ASP A 218 1.22 0.45 14.48
C ASP A 218 0.71 1.87 14.75
N LEU A 219 1.43 2.57 15.62
CA LEU A 219 1.22 3.95 16.00
C LEU A 219 2.57 4.68 16.06
N ALA A 220 2.65 5.90 15.55
CA ALA A 220 3.84 6.72 15.75
C ALA A 220 4.04 6.99 17.25
N ASN A 221 5.29 7.20 17.68
CA ASN A 221 5.59 7.51 19.07
C ASN A 221 4.83 8.75 19.54
N GLY A 222 4.23 8.67 20.73
CA GLY A 222 3.41 9.76 21.29
C GLY A 222 2.02 9.88 20.68
N SER A 223 1.62 8.96 19.79
CA SER A 223 0.23 8.90 19.31
C SER A 223 -0.71 8.36 20.38
N ASP A 224 -1.91 8.86 20.35
CA ASP A 224 -3.05 8.42 21.15
C ASP A 224 -4.29 8.55 20.28
N ILE A 225 -5.00 7.46 20.07
CA ILE A 225 -6.19 7.44 19.23
C ILE A 225 -7.32 6.69 19.93
N VAL A 226 -8.55 7.06 19.60
CA VAL A 226 -9.76 6.37 20.03
C VAL A 226 -10.47 5.79 18.82
N LEU A 227 -10.67 4.48 18.84
CA LEU A 227 -11.55 3.76 17.92
C LEU A 227 -12.95 3.73 18.50
N THR A 228 -13.95 4.16 17.74
CA THR A 228 -15.36 4.09 18.13
C THR A 228 -16.07 3.01 17.32
N PHE A 229 -16.65 2.04 18.02
CA PHE A 229 -17.51 1.00 17.47
C PHE A 229 -18.97 1.27 17.86
N PHE A 230 -19.86 1.32 16.87
CA PHE A 230 -21.30 1.38 17.10
C PHE A 230 -21.87 -0.02 17.28
N THR A 231 -22.60 -0.23 18.37
CA THR A 231 -23.13 -1.53 18.80
C THR A 231 -24.59 -1.41 19.22
N SER A 232 -25.29 -2.54 19.44
CA SER A 232 -26.67 -2.51 19.97
C SER A 232 -26.75 -1.90 21.38
N GLN A 233 -25.66 -1.92 22.14
CA GLN A 233 -25.57 -1.39 23.51
C GLN A 233 -25.06 0.06 23.57
N GLY A 234 -24.92 0.73 22.42
CA GLY A 234 -24.39 2.09 22.31
C GLY A 234 -23.00 2.13 21.66
N LYS A 235 -22.15 3.05 22.11
CA LYS A 235 -20.78 3.22 21.58
C LYS A 235 -19.76 2.53 22.47
N LEU A 236 -18.96 1.63 21.90
CA LEU A 236 -17.75 1.13 22.54
C LEU A 236 -16.56 1.93 22.03
N GLU A 237 -15.90 2.65 22.94
CA GLU A 237 -14.65 3.34 22.67
C GLU A 237 -13.47 2.47 23.09
N VAL A 238 -12.49 2.36 22.21
CA VAL A 238 -11.26 1.60 22.41
C VAL A 238 -10.07 2.51 22.13
N ARG A 239 -9.33 2.85 23.18
CA ARG A 239 -8.15 3.72 23.10
C ARG A 239 -6.90 2.91 22.84
N LEU A 240 -6.06 3.40 21.92
CA LEU A 240 -4.78 2.79 21.54
C LEU A 240 -3.65 3.80 21.69
N TYR A 241 -2.57 3.42 22.37
CA TYR A 241 -1.39 4.25 22.55
C TYR A 241 -0.12 3.40 22.73
N PRO A 242 1.07 3.88 22.31
CA PRO A 242 2.36 3.25 22.61
C PRO A 242 2.56 3.01 24.12
N ASP A 243 3.04 1.83 24.50
CA ASP A 243 3.46 1.61 25.89
C ASP A 243 4.71 2.45 26.23
N GLU A 244 4.72 3.05 27.43
CA GLU A 244 5.81 3.93 27.87
C GLU A 244 7.09 3.17 28.25
N GLN A 245 6.97 1.90 28.69
CA GLN A 245 8.08 1.09 29.20
C GLN A 245 8.64 0.15 28.13
N ASP A 246 7.77 -0.46 27.32
CA ASP A 246 8.11 -1.34 26.19
C ASP A 246 7.56 -0.76 24.89
N GLN A 247 8.42 -0.02 24.19
CA GLN A 247 8.08 0.60 22.90
C GLN A 247 7.77 -0.43 21.79
N ASN A 248 7.83 -1.74 22.02
CA ASN A 248 7.34 -2.73 21.06
C ASN A 248 5.84 -3.03 21.24
N LEU A 249 5.19 -2.49 22.27
CA LEU A 249 3.79 -2.74 22.57
C LEU A 249 2.92 -1.50 22.27
N ILE A 250 1.67 -1.79 21.92
CA ILE A 250 0.57 -0.83 21.89
C ILE A 250 -0.42 -1.27 22.96
N ARG A 251 -0.74 -0.36 23.88
CA ARG A 251 -1.76 -0.56 24.91
C ARG A 251 -3.15 -0.41 24.32
N VAL A 252 -4.08 -1.16 24.91
CA VAL A 252 -5.48 -1.21 24.51
C VAL A 252 -6.33 -1.01 25.76
N GLU A 253 -7.16 0.02 25.76
CA GLU A 253 -8.12 0.31 26.82
C GLU A 253 -9.53 0.33 26.25
N GLY A 254 -10.46 -0.38 26.88
CA GLY A 254 -11.86 -0.41 26.48
C GLY A 254 -12.76 -0.87 27.63
N ASN A 255 -14.05 -0.57 27.54
CA ASN A 255 -15.02 -0.88 28.60
C ASN A 255 -15.35 -2.39 28.64
N LYS A 256 -14.79 -3.10 29.62
CA LYS A 256 -14.99 -4.54 29.82
C LYS A 256 -16.43 -4.92 30.18
N GLU A 257 -17.14 -4.07 30.92
CA GLU A 257 -18.54 -4.34 31.28
C GLU A 257 -19.44 -4.28 30.05
N MET A 258 -19.19 -3.30 29.16
CA MET A 258 -19.89 -3.20 27.88
C MET A 258 -19.57 -4.39 26.98
N LEU A 259 -18.29 -4.80 26.92
CA LEU A 259 -17.87 -6.01 26.18
C LEU A 259 -18.64 -7.25 26.65
N LYS A 260 -18.76 -7.44 27.97
CA LYS A 260 -19.52 -8.55 28.55
C LYS A 260 -21.01 -8.50 28.17
N LYS A 261 -21.64 -7.32 28.21
CA LYS A 261 -23.04 -7.17 27.77
C LYS A 261 -23.23 -7.54 26.31
N LEU A 262 -22.28 -7.17 25.45
CA LEU A 262 -22.31 -7.50 24.02
C LEU A 262 -22.16 -9.01 23.80
N GLU A 263 -21.32 -9.68 24.58
CA GLU A 263 -21.21 -11.15 24.56
C GLU A 263 -22.47 -11.84 25.05
N ASP A 264 -23.06 -11.35 26.15
CA ASP A 264 -24.29 -11.91 26.71
C ASP A 264 -25.48 -11.80 25.73
N CYS A 265 -25.46 -10.82 24.81
CA CYS A 265 -26.44 -10.70 23.72
C CYS A 265 -25.98 -11.29 22.38
N GLY A 266 -24.82 -11.95 22.32
CA GLY A 266 -24.30 -12.62 21.12
C GLY A 266 -23.82 -11.67 20.01
N GLU A 267 -23.56 -10.40 20.32
CA GLU A 267 -23.06 -9.41 19.35
C GLU A 267 -21.52 -9.44 19.29
N GLU A 268 -20.98 -9.68 18.08
CA GLU A 268 -19.54 -9.61 17.83
C GLU A 268 -19.11 -8.18 17.47
N VAL A 269 -18.20 -7.60 18.26
CA VAL A 269 -17.68 -6.26 18.02
C VAL A 269 -16.59 -6.28 16.95
N GLY A 270 -16.73 -5.40 15.96
CA GLY A 270 -15.66 -5.13 15.01
C GLY A 270 -15.33 -6.32 14.12
N LYS A 271 -16.35 -7.05 13.61
CA LYS A 271 -16.20 -8.23 12.75
C LYS A 271 -15.15 -8.09 11.63
N ASN A 272 -15.03 -6.90 11.03
CA ASN A 272 -14.04 -6.59 9.97
C ASN A 272 -12.89 -5.69 10.47
N CYS A 273 -12.59 -5.76 11.77
CA CYS A 273 -11.59 -4.94 12.45
C CYS A 273 -10.73 -5.80 13.39
N ARG A 274 -9.42 -5.64 13.31
CA ARG A 274 -8.44 -6.31 14.19
C ARG A 274 -7.47 -5.31 14.78
N LEU A 275 -6.95 -5.62 15.96
CA LEU A 275 -5.94 -4.84 16.67
C LEU A 275 -4.70 -5.72 16.85
N GLY A 276 -3.63 -5.44 16.11
CA GLY A 276 -2.43 -6.28 16.15
C GLY A 276 -2.70 -7.76 15.82
N ARG A 277 -3.61 -8.03 14.87
CA ARG A 277 -4.13 -9.36 14.47
C ARG A 277 -5.07 -10.04 15.46
N LEU A 278 -5.32 -9.45 16.62
CA LEU A 278 -6.31 -9.91 17.59
C LEU A 278 -7.69 -9.36 17.23
N SER A 279 -8.74 -10.07 17.61
CA SER A 279 -10.08 -9.47 17.66
C SER A 279 -10.10 -8.29 18.64
N VAL A 280 -11.07 -7.37 18.49
CA VAL A 280 -11.24 -6.23 19.39
C VAL A 280 -11.39 -6.69 20.85
N LYS A 281 -12.18 -7.75 21.06
CA LYS A 281 -12.35 -8.39 22.38
C LYS A 281 -11.01 -8.85 22.98
N GLU A 282 -10.30 -9.72 22.28
CA GLU A 282 -9.04 -10.30 22.77
C GLU A 282 -8.00 -9.22 23.09
N ALA A 283 -7.94 -8.17 22.27
CA ALA A 283 -7.03 -7.05 22.47
C ALA A 283 -7.35 -6.27 23.76
N ILE A 284 -8.64 -6.00 24.04
CA ILE A 284 -9.09 -5.34 25.28
C ILE A 284 -8.81 -6.23 26.51
N GLU A 285 -9.03 -7.54 26.39
CA GLU A 285 -8.77 -8.49 27.48
C GLU A 285 -7.27 -8.56 27.82
N ARG A 286 -6.41 -8.65 26.79
CA ARG A 286 -4.94 -8.67 26.91
C ARG A 286 -4.34 -7.31 27.24
N LYS A 287 -5.10 -6.23 27.07
CA LYS A 287 -4.71 -4.82 27.27
C LYS A 287 -3.55 -4.34 26.40
N CYS A 288 -3.05 -5.15 25.47
CA CYS A 288 -1.95 -4.78 24.59
C CYS A 288 -1.82 -5.74 23.39
N PHE A 289 -1.10 -5.28 22.36
CA PHE A 289 -0.57 -6.10 21.28
C PHE A 289 0.82 -5.61 20.84
N THR A 290 1.58 -6.45 20.14
CA THR A 290 2.89 -6.09 19.61
C THR A 290 2.76 -5.30 18.31
N ARG A 291 3.47 -4.16 18.20
CA ARG A 291 3.46 -3.32 17.00
C ARG A 291 4.19 -3.99 15.83
N SER A 292 3.79 -3.67 14.60
CA SER A 292 4.34 -4.29 13.37
C SER A 292 5.87 -4.10 13.20
N GLY A 293 6.44 -3.01 13.72
CA GLY A 293 7.88 -2.73 13.71
C GLY A 293 8.69 -3.28 14.89
N GLY A 294 8.01 -3.78 15.94
CA GLY A 294 8.62 -4.22 17.19
C GLY A 294 8.86 -5.72 17.22
N LEU A 295 10.12 -6.12 17.03
CA LEU A 295 10.68 -7.46 17.23
C LEU A 295 10.35 -8.59 16.22
N VAL A 296 11.46 -9.27 15.94
CA VAL A 296 11.70 -10.50 15.18
C VAL A 296 11.15 -11.72 15.94
N ARG A 297 10.63 -12.70 15.19
CA ARG A 297 10.24 -14.08 15.60
C ARG A 297 9.08 -14.19 16.60
N SER A 298 7.87 -14.34 16.04
CA SER A 298 7.02 -15.44 16.46
C SER A 298 6.61 -16.23 15.21
N GLU A 299 6.84 -17.53 15.25
CA GLU A 299 6.48 -18.51 14.21
C GLU A 299 4.97 -18.75 14.22
N ALA A 300 4.23 -17.69 13.94
CA ALA A 300 2.89 -17.78 13.39
C ALA A 300 2.97 -17.05 12.04
N MET A 301 2.89 -17.81 10.95
CA MET A 301 2.94 -17.36 9.55
C MET A 301 2.46 -15.92 9.41
N SER A 302 3.39 -14.96 9.24
CA SER A 302 2.98 -13.58 9.01
C SER A 302 2.20 -13.56 7.68
N PRO A 303 0.99 -12.98 7.62
CA PRO A 303 0.24 -12.90 6.37
C PRO A 303 1.02 -12.15 5.27
N SER A 304 1.94 -11.26 5.65
CA SER A 304 2.88 -10.62 4.72
C SER A 304 4.00 -11.54 4.22
N LYS A 305 4.32 -12.64 4.92
CA LYS A 305 5.10 -13.74 4.34
C LYS A 305 4.29 -14.37 3.21
N LYS A 306 2.95 -14.47 3.32
CA LYS A 306 2.13 -14.92 2.20
C LYS A 306 2.14 -13.94 1.03
N VAL A 307 2.17 -12.63 1.24
CA VAL A 307 2.31 -11.67 0.12
C VAL A 307 3.65 -11.86 -0.59
N LEU A 308 4.75 -11.98 0.17
CA LEU A 308 6.07 -12.24 -0.41
C LEU A 308 6.14 -13.63 -1.06
N GLU A 309 5.68 -14.69 -0.39
CA GLU A 309 5.59 -16.07 -0.92
C GLU A 309 4.69 -16.15 -2.16
N LYS A 310 3.61 -15.37 -2.22
CA LYS A 310 2.74 -15.30 -3.40
C LYS A 310 3.39 -14.50 -4.52
N ALA A 311 4.09 -13.41 -4.21
CA ALA A 311 4.91 -12.70 -5.20
C ALA A 311 6.02 -13.62 -5.73
N GLU A 312 6.67 -14.39 -4.87
CA GLU A 312 7.66 -15.42 -5.21
C GLU A 312 7.02 -16.53 -6.07
N ALA A 313 5.89 -17.10 -5.66
CA ALA A 313 5.17 -18.14 -6.40
C ALA A 313 4.63 -17.66 -7.75
N ALA A 314 4.11 -16.43 -7.81
CA ALA A 314 3.72 -15.81 -9.07
C ALA A 314 4.94 -15.65 -9.99
N MET A 315 6.14 -15.45 -9.44
CA MET A 315 7.39 -15.37 -10.18
C MET A 315 7.99 -16.74 -10.55
N GLU A 316 7.64 -17.84 -9.89
CA GLU A 316 8.15 -19.20 -10.21
C GLU A 316 7.75 -19.69 -11.62
N GLY A 317 6.70 -19.12 -12.22
CA GLY A 317 6.27 -19.38 -13.61
C GLY A 317 6.95 -18.52 -14.68
N VAL A 318 7.71 -17.49 -14.28
CA VAL A 318 8.45 -16.61 -15.20
C VAL A 318 9.89 -17.13 -15.26
N LYS A 319 10.14 -18.11 -16.13
CA LYS A 319 11.50 -18.65 -16.31
C LYS A 319 12.28 -17.81 -17.33
N PRO A 320 13.58 -17.55 -17.10
CA PRO A 320 14.44 -16.90 -18.08
C PRO A 320 14.52 -17.76 -19.35
N GLY A 321 13.91 -17.30 -20.44
CA GLY A 321 14.06 -17.91 -21.77
C GLY A 321 12.81 -18.47 -22.46
N ASP A 322 11.65 -18.54 -21.81
CA ASP A 322 10.44 -19.12 -22.44
C ASP A 322 9.28 -18.12 -22.54
N ILE A 323 9.43 -17.10 -23.39
CA ILE A 323 8.28 -16.43 -24.05
C ILE A 323 8.64 -16.19 -25.52
N VAL A 324 8.70 -17.28 -26.29
CA VAL A 324 8.49 -17.23 -27.74
C VAL A 324 7.25 -18.09 -28.01
N ASN A 325 6.21 -17.44 -28.52
CA ASN A 325 4.90 -17.98 -28.94
C ASN A 325 3.77 -17.98 -27.89
N SER A 326 3.27 -16.80 -27.54
CA SER A 326 1.83 -16.62 -27.28
C SER A 326 1.38 -15.18 -27.60
N ALA A 327 1.77 -14.68 -28.78
CA ALA A 327 1.18 -13.48 -29.36
C ALA A 327 0.41 -13.91 -30.60
N LEU A 328 -0.88 -14.24 -30.42
CA LEU A 328 -1.97 -14.30 -31.41
C LEU A 328 -3.01 -15.33 -30.91
N GLY A 329 -4.10 -14.85 -30.32
CA GLY A 329 -5.26 -15.69 -30.00
C GLY A 329 -6.04 -15.20 -28.80
N ASN A 330 -7.13 -14.47 -29.10
CA ASN A 330 -8.33 -14.23 -28.28
C ASN A 330 -8.62 -12.76 -27.99
N THR A 331 -8.87 -12.01 -29.07
CA THR A 331 -9.88 -10.96 -29.06
C THR A 331 -11.25 -11.61 -29.23
N SER A 332 -11.97 -11.86 -28.13
CA SER A 332 -13.42 -12.07 -28.19
C SER A 332 -14.08 -11.73 -26.85
N SER A 333 -14.85 -10.65 -26.88
CA SER A 333 -16.14 -10.48 -26.19
C SER A 333 -16.21 -10.82 -24.70
N ILE A 334 -16.05 -9.82 -23.84
CA ILE A 334 -16.55 -9.89 -22.45
C ILE A 334 -17.86 -9.10 -22.40
N GLU A 335 -18.97 -9.84 -22.34
CA GLU A 335 -20.26 -9.31 -21.88
C GLU A 335 -20.14 -8.92 -20.41
N VAL A 336 -20.45 -7.66 -20.11
CA VAL A 336 -20.53 -7.14 -18.75
C VAL A 336 -21.80 -7.69 -18.09
N VAL A 337 -21.67 -8.82 -17.39
CA VAL A 337 -22.72 -9.30 -16.49
C VAL A 337 -22.69 -8.42 -15.23
N LYS A 338 -23.67 -7.52 -15.14
CA LYS A 338 -23.96 -6.71 -13.96
C LYS A 338 -24.40 -7.63 -12.81
N LEU A 339 -23.46 -7.99 -11.93
CA LEU A 339 -23.81 -8.59 -10.64
C LEU A 339 -24.31 -7.47 -9.72
N LYS A 340 -25.57 -7.59 -9.30
CA LYS A 340 -26.16 -6.77 -8.24
C LYS A 340 -25.35 -6.99 -6.97
N SER A 341 -24.70 -5.95 -6.46
CA SER A 341 -24.12 -5.94 -5.13
C SER A 341 -25.26 -5.87 -4.10
N GLU A 342 -25.38 -6.89 -3.26
CA GLU A 342 -26.16 -6.83 -2.02
C GLU A 342 -25.49 -5.81 -1.07
N GLU A 343 -26.27 -4.85 -0.57
CA GLU A 343 -25.86 -3.94 0.49
C GLU A 343 -25.62 -4.74 1.78
N ASN A 344 -24.37 -5.14 2.04
CA ASN A 344 -23.93 -5.47 3.38
C ASN A 344 -23.68 -4.16 4.12
N ALA A 345 -24.63 -3.72 4.94
CA ALA A 345 -24.47 -2.60 5.85
C ALA A 345 -23.32 -2.88 6.84
N GLN A 346 -22.10 -2.43 6.50
CA GLN A 346 -20.95 -2.50 7.38
C GLN A 346 -21.05 -1.39 8.43
N ASN A 347 -20.97 -1.76 9.72
CA ASN A 347 -20.92 -0.75 10.79
C ASN A 347 -19.60 0.05 10.67
N PRO A 348 -19.67 1.39 10.60
CA PRO A 348 -18.47 2.22 10.44
C PRO A 348 -17.60 2.14 11.69
N THR A 349 -16.29 1.95 11.48
CA THR A 349 -15.28 2.16 12.53
C THR A 349 -14.76 3.58 12.39
N LEU A 350 -14.97 4.41 13.43
CA LEU A 350 -14.47 5.79 13.45
C LEU A 350 -13.17 5.88 14.24
N ILE A 351 -12.26 6.76 13.82
CA ILE A 351 -11.04 7.14 14.56
C ILE A 351 -11.09 8.63 14.89
N SER A 352 -10.71 8.99 16.10
CA SER A 352 -10.38 10.35 16.52
C SER A 352 -9.15 10.33 17.43
N VAL A 353 -8.69 11.52 17.84
CA VAL A 353 -7.65 11.70 18.87
C VAL A 353 -8.23 12.24 20.16
#